data_AF-A0A6V8LGN6-F1
#
_entry.id   AF-A0A6V8LGN6-F1
#
_cell.length_a   1.000
_cell.length_b   1.000
_cell.length_c   1.000
_cell.angle_alpha   90.00
_cell.angle_beta   90.00
_cell.angle_gamma   90.00
#
_symmetry.space_group_name_H-M   'P 1'
#
loop_
_entity.id
_entity.type
_entity.pdbx_description
1 polymer ?
#
loop_
_entity_poly.entity_id
_entity_poly.type
_entity_poly.pdbx_seq_one_letter_code
_entity_poly.pdbx_strand_id
1 'polypeptide(L)'
;MVFEVDAGAVDYAAVLIDAGQSAAAKAVLAEALPPKPPAVQDSNPVVMRAAALYAVVLGRDPAAERWATHAFEVSQRLPEPDALPALAARGALAGVLYRAGQLDRCIQLFQGLVEGLQRRVGPDGSAALIARADLALAQHVNGRCAAARTEMSTVLAAYRRHHPHDHRTHVRMLLTLAQMQRRCQADPDAVQSFVAAVTLAHQHLPTGDPLIRQATRLARTPGGPPCRQCRDGATAGSYLYGDADGGVTR
;
A
#
# COMPACT_ATOMS: atom_id res chain seq x y z
N MET A 1 33.13 10.20 -2.78
CA MET A 1 32.38 10.81 -1.68
C MET A 1 31.30 9.83 -1.29
N VAL A 2 31.39 9.24 -0.09
CA VAL A 2 30.32 8.41 0.46
C VAL A 2 29.22 9.39 0.85
N PHE A 3 28.05 9.29 0.21
CA PHE A 3 26.90 10.11 0.54
C PHE A 3 26.34 9.56 1.86
N GLU A 4 26.50 10.29 2.96
CA GLU A 4 26.03 9.86 4.27
C GLU A 4 24.56 10.26 4.42
N VAL A 5 23.68 9.26 4.38
CA VAL A 5 22.23 9.47 4.59
C VAL A 5 21.97 9.45 6.09
N ASP A 6 21.43 10.54 6.62
CA ASP A 6 21.05 10.65 8.03
C ASP A 6 19.88 9.71 8.37
N ALA A 7 20.12 8.77 9.28
CA ALA A 7 19.08 7.87 9.77
C ALA A 7 17.94 8.61 10.48
N GLY A 8 18.23 9.74 11.14
CA GLY A 8 17.22 10.58 11.80
C GLY A 8 16.21 11.15 10.81
N ALA A 9 16.68 11.69 9.69
CA ALA A 9 15.83 12.15 8.60
C ALA A 9 14.94 11.03 8.02
N VAL A 10 15.46 9.81 7.91
CA VAL A 10 14.72 8.64 7.41
C VAL A 10 13.63 8.20 8.39
N ASP A 11 13.93 8.18 9.70
CA ASP A 11 12.94 7.86 10.73
C ASP A 11 11.86 8.94 10.81
N TYR A 12 12.24 10.22 10.73
CA TYR A 12 11.29 11.33 10.68
C TYR A 12 10.37 11.24 9.46
N ALA A 13 10.92 10.93 8.28
CA ALA A 13 10.12 10.73 7.08
C ALA A 13 9.12 9.56 7.21
N ALA A 14 9.49 8.48 7.91
CA ALA A 14 8.57 7.37 8.18
C ALA A 14 7.38 7.82 9.04
N VAL A 15 7.63 8.60 10.09
CA VAL A 15 6.56 9.20 10.93
C VAL A 15 5.64 10.10 10.11
N LEU A 16 6.19 10.90 9.19
CA LEU A 16 5.39 11.74 8.31
C LEU A 16 4.49 10.92 7.38
N ILE A 17 4.99 9.79 6.85
CA ILE A 17 4.20 8.87 6.02
C ILE A 17 3.05 8.27 6.83
N ASP A 18 3.31 7.81 8.05
CA ASP A 18 2.29 7.23 8.94
C ASP A 18 1.22 8.26 9.32
N ALA A 19 1.61 9.53 9.46
CA ALA A 19 0.70 10.66 9.67
C ALA A 19 -0.07 11.08 8.39
N GLY A 20 0.21 10.47 7.24
CA GLY A 20 -0.40 10.82 5.95
C GLY A 20 0.14 12.10 5.30
N GLN A 21 1.29 12.59 5.77
CA GLN A 21 1.95 13.80 5.28
C GLN A 21 2.98 13.47 4.17
N SER A 22 2.54 12.76 3.12
CA SER A 22 3.41 12.22 2.06
C SER A 22 4.22 13.30 1.33
N ALA A 23 3.67 14.51 1.17
CA ALA A 23 4.38 15.63 0.54
C ALA A 23 5.57 16.12 1.39
N ALA A 24 5.40 16.21 2.71
CA ALA A 24 6.48 16.60 3.62
C ALA A 24 7.54 15.50 3.69
N ALA A 25 7.12 14.22 3.78
CA ALA A 25 8.03 13.09 3.74
C ALA A 25 8.87 13.05 2.45
N LYS A 26 8.24 13.33 1.29
CA LYS A 26 8.93 13.43 0.00
C LYS A 26 10.01 14.50 0.02
N ALA A 27 9.74 15.67 0.59
CA ALA A 27 10.73 16.75 0.68
C ALA A 27 11.94 16.35 1.53
N VAL A 28 11.71 15.80 2.73
CA VAL A 28 12.77 15.33 3.64
C VAL A 28 13.65 14.26 2.96
N LEU A 29 13.02 13.29 2.31
CA LEU A 29 13.74 12.20 1.62
C LEU A 29 14.49 12.69 0.38
N ALA A 30 13.95 13.67 -0.35
CA ALA A 30 14.62 14.26 -1.52
C ALA A 30 15.87 15.05 -1.14
N GLU A 31 15.89 15.67 0.05
CA GLU A 31 17.08 16.35 0.59
C GLU A 31 18.12 15.34 1.11
N ALA A 32 17.66 14.27 1.76
CA ALA A 32 18.50 13.25 2.35
C ALA A 32 19.07 12.23 1.36
N LEU A 33 18.61 12.20 0.10
CA LEU A 33 19.06 11.23 -0.92
C LEU A 33 19.77 11.92 -2.09
N PRO A 34 20.75 11.25 -2.72
CA PRO A 34 21.32 11.72 -3.97
C PRO A 34 20.25 11.74 -5.08
N PRO A 35 20.42 12.50 -6.17
CA PRO A 35 19.41 12.65 -7.23
C PRO A 35 19.10 11.34 -7.98
N LYS A 36 19.98 10.34 -7.89
CA LYS A 36 19.78 9.01 -8.46
C LYS A 36 20.24 7.94 -7.45
N PRO A 37 19.66 6.73 -7.50
CA PRO A 37 20.11 5.64 -6.64
C PRO A 37 21.61 5.37 -6.84
N PRO A 38 22.39 5.20 -5.76
CA PRO A 38 23.79 4.81 -5.85
C PRO A 38 23.95 3.40 -6.43
N ALA A 39 25.19 3.00 -6.73
CA ALA A 39 25.47 1.64 -7.11
C ALA A 39 25.15 0.70 -5.94
N VAL A 40 24.56 -0.46 -6.23
CA VAL A 40 24.08 -1.36 -5.18
C VAL A 40 25.22 -1.90 -4.31
N GLN A 41 26.43 -2.00 -4.86
CA GLN A 41 27.63 -2.42 -4.13
C GLN A 41 28.05 -1.43 -3.04
N ASP A 42 27.68 -0.15 -3.19
CA ASP A 42 28.09 0.95 -2.31
C ASP A 42 26.98 1.33 -1.30
N SER A 43 25.83 0.64 -1.34
CA SER A 43 24.65 0.97 -0.55
C SER A 43 24.63 0.28 0.81
N ASN A 44 24.12 1.00 1.83
CA ASN A 44 23.93 0.49 3.18
C ASN A 44 22.43 0.33 3.52
N PRO A 45 22.08 -0.31 4.65
CA PRO A 45 20.68 -0.50 5.06
C PRO A 45 19.87 0.78 5.26
N VAL A 46 20.52 1.90 5.62
CA VAL A 46 19.86 3.21 5.80
C VAL A 46 19.43 3.78 4.45
N VAL A 47 20.32 3.76 3.45
CA VAL A 47 20.03 4.17 2.07
C VAL A 47 18.94 3.29 1.47
N MET A 48 19.00 1.97 1.69
CA MET A 48 17.96 1.03 1.26
C MET A 48 16.58 1.40 1.83
N ARG A 49 16.50 1.66 3.14
CA ARG A 49 15.25 2.04 3.81
C ARG A 49 14.73 3.39 3.29
N ALA A 50 15.62 4.38 3.16
CA ALA A 50 15.29 5.69 2.59
C ALA A 50 14.76 5.56 1.15
N ALA A 51 15.41 4.76 0.31
CA ALA A 51 15.01 4.48 -1.06
C ALA A 51 13.61 3.83 -1.14
N ALA A 52 13.32 2.87 -0.26
CA ALA A 52 12.01 2.23 -0.19
C ALA A 52 10.90 3.24 0.18
N LEU A 53 11.13 4.07 1.21
CA LEU A 53 10.19 5.13 1.61
C LEU A 53 10.05 6.22 0.53
N TYR A 54 11.14 6.56 -0.16
CA TYR A 54 11.12 7.58 -1.20
C TYR A 54 10.33 7.11 -2.43
N ALA A 55 10.55 5.88 -2.87
CA ALA A 55 9.78 5.27 -3.96
C ALA A 55 8.27 5.24 -3.68
N VAL A 56 7.92 5.06 -2.41
CA VAL A 56 6.54 5.08 -1.92
C VAL A 56 5.90 6.45 -2.11
N VAL A 57 6.53 7.51 -1.59
CA VAL A 57 5.98 8.88 -1.66
C VAL A 57 6.09 9.51 -3.04
N LEU A 58 6.93 8.95 -3.92
CA LEU A 58 6.99 9.31 -5.34
C LEU A 58 5.75 8.85 -6.12
N GLY A 59 5.02 7.83 -5.64
CA GLY A 59 3.75 7.42 -6.24
C GLY A 59 3.91 6.87 -7.66
N ARG A 60 3.40 7.60 -8.66
CA ARG A 60 3.44 7.28 -10.10
C ARG A 60 4.61 7.93 -10.85
N ASP A 61 5.49 8.63 -10.14
CA ASP A 61 6.69 9.21 -10.75
C ASP A 61 7.56 8.11 -11.38
N PRO A 62 8.09 8.28 -12.60
CA PRO A 62 9.00 7.31 -13.22
C PRO A 62 10.24 6.96 -12.39
N ALA A 63 10.67 7.85 -11.49
CA ALA A 63 11.77 7.59 -10.57
C ALA A 63 11.41 6.58 -9.48
N ALA A 64 10.13 6.37 -9.17
CA ALA A 64 9.68 5.46 -8.12
C ALA A 64 10.16 4.02 -8.37
N GLU A 65 10.07 3.54 -9.61
CA GLU A 65 10.49 2.17 -9.96
C GLU A 65 12.00 2.01 -9.79
N ARG A 66 12.79 3.03 -10.12
CA ARG A 66 14.25 2.99 -9.95
C ARG A 66 14.64 2.92 -8.49
N TRP A 67 14.04 3.74 -7.63
CA TRP A 67 14.31 3.74 -6.20
C TRP A 67 13.83 2.46 -5.52
N ALA A 68 12.65 1.95 -5.86
CA ALA A 68 12.15 0.70 -5.30
C ALA A 68 12.96 -0.51 -5.76
N THR A 69 13.36 -0.55 -7.03
CA THR A 69 14.23 -1.61 -7.56
C THR A 69 15.58 -1.60 -6.86
N HIS A 70 16.18 -0.41 -6.69
CA HIS A 70 17.42 -0.27 -5.92
C HIS A 70 17.26 -0.78 -4.49
N ALA A 71 16.23 -0.35 -3.76
CA ALA A 71 16.00 -0.80 -2.39
C ALA A 71 15.85 -2.33 -2.31
N PHE A 72 15.11 -2.94 -3.23
CA PHE A 72 14.95 -4.39 -3.27
C PHE A 72 16.26 -5.12 -3.61
N GLU A 73 17.04 -4.62 -4.57
CA GLU A 73 18.32 -5.24 -4.94
C GLU A 73 19.37 -5.14 -3.82
N VAL A 74 19.37 -4.05 -3.06
CA VAL A 74 20.21 -3.92 -1.86
C VAL A 74 19.73 -4.89 -0.78
N SER A 75 18.41 -4.99 -0.56
CA SER A 75 17.86 -5.85 0.49
C SER A 75 18.19 -7.33 0.29
N GLN A 76 18.24 -7.78 -0.96
CA GLN A 76 18.61 -9.16 -1.32
C GLN A 76 20.09 -9.50 -1.11
N ARG A 77 20.94 -8.49 -0.91
CA ARG A 77 22.36 -8.66 -0.59
C ARG A 77 22.63 -8.57 0.91
N LEU A 78 21.64 -8.24 1.73
CA LEU A 78 21.79 -8.22 3.18
C LEU A 78 21.82 -9.66 3.73
N PRO A 79 22.53 -9.91 4.85
CA PRO A 79 22.60 -11.24 5.46
C PRO A 79 21.24 -11.82 5.85
N GLU A 80 20.28 -10.96 6.20
CA GLU A 80 18.91 -11.34 6.53
C GLU A 80 17.92 -10.77 5.50
N PRO A 81 17.69 -11.46 4.37
CA PRO A 81 16.76 -10.99 3.32
C PRO A 81 15.29 -10.96 3.79
N ASP A 82 14.98 -11.67 4.87
CA ASP A 82 13.65 -11.69 5.51
C ASP A 82 13.53 -10.71 6.70
N ALA A 83 14.51 -9.85 6.95
CA ALA A 83 14.38 -8.80 7.96
C ALA A 83 13.26 -7.80 7.58
N LEU A 84 12.60 -7.19 8.57
CA LEU A 84 11.48 -6.27 8.32
C LEU A 84 11.81 -5.12 7.34
N PRO A 85 12.99 -4.46 7.40
CA PRO A 85 13.35 -3.46 6.41
C PRO A 85 13.49 -4.00 4.97
N ALA A 86 13.95 -5.25 4.83
CA ALA A 86 14.07 -5.91 3.52
C ALA A 86 12.69 -6.28 2.95
N LEU A 87 11.79 -6.77 3.81
CA LEU A 87 10.39 -7.01 3.44
C LEU A 87 9.68 -5.69 3.08
N ALA A 88 9.97 -4.59 3.77
CA ALA A 88 9.45 -3.27 3.41
C ALA A 88 9.94 -2.81 2.01
N ALA A 89 11.20 -3.06 1.65
CA ALA A 89 11.72 -2.78 0.31
C ALA A 89 11.01 -3.62 -0.78
N ARG A 90 10.75 -4.90 -0.50
CA ARG A 90 9.94 -5.77 -1.38
C ARG A 90 8.52 -5.24 -1.56
N GLY A 91 7.87 -4.81 -0.48
CA GLY A 91 6.53 -4.21 -0.53
C GLY A 91 6.49 -2.89 -1.31
N ALA A 92 7.52 -2.04 -1.17
CA ALA A 92 7.63 -0.80 -1.92
C ALA A 92 7.70 -1.07 -3.43
N LEU A 93 8.53 -2.04 -3.87
CA LEU A 93 8.59 -2.42 -5.28
C LEU A 93 7.27 -3.02 -5.77
N ALA A 94 6.64 -3.90 -5.00
CA ALA A 94 5.33 -4.45 -5.35
C ALA A 94 4.28 -3.35 -5.55
N GLY A 95 4.22 -2.36 -4.65
CA GLY A 95 3.31 -1.22 -4.74
C GLY A 95 3.59 -0.31 -5.94
N VAL A 96 4.85 -0.06 -6.27
CA VAL A 96 5.21 0.72 -7.47
C VAL A 96 4.81 -0.04 -8.75
N LEU A 97 5.12 -1.34 -8.83
CA LEU A 97 4.74 -2.17 -9.98
C LEU A 97 3.23 -2.29 -10.14
N TYR A 98 2.48 -2.34 -9.03
CA TYR A 98 1.02 -2.26 -9.05
C TYR A 98 0.55 -0.99 -9.77
N ARG A 99 1.07 0.18 -9.36
CA ARG A 99 0.68 1.48 -9.95
C ARG A 99 1.11 1.62 -11.41
N ALA A 100 2.21 0.96 -11.80
CA ALA A 100 2.68 0.87 -13.17
C ALA A 100 1.89 -0.16 -14.02
N GLY A 101 0.96 -0.91 -13.43
CA GLY A 101 0.17 -1.93 -14.15
C GLY A 101 0.95 -3.22 -14.46
N GLN A 102 2.16 -3.40 -13.92
CA GLN A 102 2.96 -4.62 -14.07
C GLN A 102 2.47 -5.70 -13.07
N LEU A 103 1.21 -6.12 -13.23
CA LEU A 103 0.47 -6.89 -12.23
C LEU A 103 1.06 -8.28 -11.95
N ASP A 104 1.61 -8.97 -12.96
CA ASP A 104 2.15 -10.32 -12.76
C ASP A 104 3.41 -10.29 -11.86
N ARG A 105 4.34 -9.36 -12.11
CA ARG A 105 5.52 -9.15 -11.25
C ARG A 105 5.11 -8.66 -9.85
N CYS A 106 4.14 -7.76 -9.79
CA CYS A 106 3.58 -7.26 -8.54
C CYS A 106 3.02 -8.40 -7.66
N ILE A 107 2.21 -9.29 -8.24
CA ILE A 107 1.64 -10.44 -7.53
C ILE A 107 2.74 -11.36 -6.97
N GLN A 108 3.78 -11.66 -7.76
CA GLN A 108 4.91 -12.47 -7.30
C GLN A 108 5.67 -11.83 -6.12
N LEU A 109 5.86 -10.50 -6.16
CA LEU A 109 6.48 -9.79 -5.06
C LEU A 109 5.59 -9.81 -3.81
N PHE A 110 4.28 -9.57 -3.94
CA PHE A 110 3.37 -9.65 -2.81
C PHE A 110 3.26 -11.06 -2.21
N GLN A 111 3.29 -12.12 -3.01
CA GLN A 111 3.31 -13.50 -2.50
C GLN A 111 4.51 -13.74 -1.58
N GLY A 112 5.72 -13.43 -2.04
CA GLY A 112 6.91 -13.58 -1.19
C GLY A 112 6.93 -12.62 0.00
N LEU A 113 6.28 -11.44 -0.11
CA LEU A 113 6.12 -10.53 1.02
C LEU A 113 5.23 -11.14 2.10
N VAL A 114 4.09 -11.71 1.71
CA VAL A 114 3.17 -12.39 2.62
C VAL A 114 3.89 -13.54 3.33
N GLU A 115 4.59 -14.40 2.59
CA GLU A 115 5.34 -15.52 3.18
C GLU A 115 6.42 -15.06 4.17
N GLY A 116 7.22 -14.05 3.79
CA GLY A 116 8.25 -13.49 4.66
C GLY A 116 7.65 -12.87 5.94
N LEU A 117 6.58 -12.10 5.81
CA LEU A 117 5.90 -11.49 6.97
C LEU A 117 5.24 -12.54 7.86
N GLN A 118 4.63 -13.57 7.29
CA GLN A 118 4.07 -14.68 8.06
C GLN A 118 5.13 -15.40 8.89
N ARG A 119 6.33 -15.61 8.34
CA ARG A 119 7.46 -16.18 9.09
C ARG A 119 7.96 -15.27 10.21
N ARG A 120 7.97 -13.95 10.01
CA ARG A 120 8.56 -12.98 10.95
C ARG A 120 7.62 -12.52 12.05
N VAL A 121 6.37 -12.21 11.71
CA VAL A 121 5.38 -11.63 12.64
C VAL A 121 4.15 -12.51 12.86
N GLY A 122 4.12 -13.69 12.23
CA GLY A 122 2.99 -14.60 12.28
C GLY A 122 1.88 -14.28 11.27
N PRO A 123 0.96 -15.23 11.03
CA PRO A 123 -0.11 -15.08 10.04
C PRO A 123 -1.16 -14.01 10.39
N ASP A 124 -1.31 -13.71 11.68
CA ASP A 124 -2.28 -12.74 12.19
C ASP A 124 -1.65 -11.36 12.49
N GLY A 125 -0.34 -11.22 12.24
CA GLY A 125 0.36 -9.94 12.36
C GLY A 125 -0.23 -8.91 11.40
N SER A 126 -0.36 -7.66 11.85
CA SER A 126 -1.00 -6.58 11.08
C SER A 126 -0.37 -6.41 9.70
N ALA A 127 0.96 -6.40 9.62
CA ALA A 127 1.70 -6.30 8.37
C ALA A 127 1.42 -7.48 7.42
N ALA A 128 1.34 -8.71 7.93
CA ALA A 128 1.08 -9.90 7.11
C ALA A 128 -0.35 -9.87 6.53
N LEU A 129 -1.34 -9.50 7.34
CA LEU A 129 -2.73 -9.34 6.90
C LEU A 129 -2.87 -8.19 5.89
N ILE A 130 -2.20 -7.06 6.10
CA ILE A 130 -2.18 -5.95 5.14
C ILE A 130 -1.58 -6.40 3.80
N ALA A 131 -0.45 -7.11 3.82
CA ALA A 131 0.16 -7.63 2.60
C ALA A 131 -0.76 -8.62 1.85
N ARG A 132 -1.56 -9.43 2.58
CA ARG A 132 -2.59 -10.30 1.96
C ARG A 132 -3.71 -9.49 1.33
N ALA A 133 -4.16 -8.41 1.95
CA ALA A 133 -5.15 -7.50 1.37
C ALA A 133 -4.62 -6.85 0.08
N ASP A 134 -3.37 -6.37 0.08
CA ASP A 134 -2.72 -5.81 -1.11
C ASP A 134 -2.56 -6.85 -2.24
N LEU A 135 -2.21 -8.09 -1.90
CA LEU A 135 -2.17 -9.21 -2.85
C LEU A 135 -3.54 -9.48 -3.47
N ALA A 136 -4.60 -9.53 -2.66
CA ALA A 136 -5.97 -9.71 -3.15
C ALA A 136 -6.37 -8.55 -4.08
N LEU A 137 -6.00 -7.31 -3.76
CA LEU A 137 -6.24 -6.17 -4.62
C LEU A 137 -5.49 -6.29 -5.96
N ALA A 138 -4.22 -6.69 -5.96
CA ALA A 138 -3.45 -6.97 -7.18
C ALA A 138 -4.11 -8.05 -8.05
N GLN A 139 -4.58 -9.13 -7.44
CA GLN A 139 -5.29 -10.21 -8.13
C GLN A 139 -6.64 -9.74 -8.72
N HIS A 140 -7.37 -8.88 -8.01
CA HIS A 140 -8.63 -8.31 -8.50
C HIS A 140 -8.43 -7.50 -9.77
N VAL A 141 -7.41 -6.64 -9.80
CA VAL A 141 -7.07 -5.84 -11.00
C VAL A 141 -6.55 -6.73 -12.14
N ASN A 142 -5.86 -7.83 -11.80
CA ASN A 142 -5.46 -8.83 -12.78
C ASN A 142 -6.62 -9.72 -13.27
N GLY A 143 -7.87 -9.39 -12.92
CA GLY A 143 -9.08 -10.03 -13.42
C GLY A 143 -9.61 -11.20 -12.58
N ARG A 144 -8.97 -11.55 -11.46
CA ARG A 144 -9.41 -12.65 -10.58
C ARG A 144 -10.48 -12.18 -9.58
N CYS A 145 -11.58 -11.65 -10.10
CA CYS A 145 -12.62 -10.92 -9.35
C CYS A 145 -13.16 -11.68 -8.12
N ALA A 146 -13.66 -12.91 -8.31
CA ALA A 146 -14.32 -13.68 -7.25
C ALA A 146 -13.34 -14.13 -6.16
N ALA A 147 -12.22 -14.74 -6.55
CA ALA A 147 -11.20 -15.22 -5.62
C ALA A 147 -10.62 -14.08 -4.77
N ALA A 148 -10.31 -12.95 -5.40
CA ALA A 148 -9.78 -11.77 -4.71
C ALA A 148 -10.77 -11.20 -3.68
N ARG A 149 -12.07 -11.12 -4.02
CA ARG A 149 -13.11 -10.69 -3.07
C ARG A 149 -13.17 -11.60 -1.84
N THR A 150 -13.18 -12.92 -2.05
CA THR A 150 -13.23 -13.89 -0.96
C THR A 150 -12.01 -13.78 -0.06
N GLU A 151 -10.83 -13.61 -0.65
CA GLU A 151 -9.60 -13.39 0.12
C GLU A 151 -9.66 -12.07 0.90
N MET A 152 -10.06 -10.96 0.28
CA MET A 152 -10.21 -9.67 0.95
C MET A 152 -11.20 -9.74 2.13
N SER A 153 -12.35 -10.39 1.96
CA SER A 153 -13.33 -10.60 3.03
C SER A 153 -12.75 -11.43 4.18
N THR A 154 -12.01 -12.50 3.86
CA THR A 154 -11.35 -13.36 4.86
C THR A 154 -10.29 -12.58 5.65
N VAL A 155 -9.46 -11.81 4.95
CA VAL A 155 -8.41 -10.98 5.56
C VAL A 155 -9.02 -9.90 6.45
N LEU A 156 -10.07 -9.20 6.00
CA LEU A 156 -10.77 -8.21 6.81
C LEU A 156 -11.38 -8.84 8.07
N ALA A 157 -11.97 -10.03 7.97
CA ALA A 157 -12.53 -10.73 9.12
C ALA A 157 -11.44 -11.13 10.13
N ALA A 158 -10.29 -11.60 9.66
CA ALA A 158 -9.13 -11.90 10.52
C ALA A 158 -8.58 -10.61 11.16
N TYR A 159 -8.39 -9.55 10.37
CA TYR A 159 -7.86 -8.28 10.84
C TYR A 159 -8.74 -7.68 11.95
N ARG A 160 -10.07 -7.73 11.79
CA ARG A 160 -11.03 -7.30 12.83
C ARG A 160 -10.94 -8.08 14.13
N ARG A 161 -10.58 -9.36 14.09
CA ARG A 161 -10.44 -10.20 15.29
C ARG A 161 -9.15 -9.88 16.04
N HIS A 162 -8.05 -9.69 15.31
CA HIS A 162 -6.73 -9.55 15.91
C HIS A 162 -6.33 -8.10 16.18
N HIS A 163 -6.88 -7.13 15.44
CA HIS A 163 -6.55 -5.70 15.55
C HIS A 163 -7.82 -4.83 15.74
N PRO A 164 -8.66 -5.09 16.76
CA PRO A 164 -9.98 -4.48 16.89
C PRO A 164 -9.98 -2.94 17.00
N HIS A 165 -8.87 -2.35 17.46
CA HIS A 165 -8.73 -0.91 17.69
C HIS A 165 -8.12 -0.14 16.52
N ASP A 166 -7.64 -0.80 15.46
CA ASP A 166 -7.18 -0.10 14.25
C ASP A 166 -8.35 0.19 13.30
N HIS A 167 -9.14 1.19 13.67
CA HIS A 167 -10.30 1.61 12.90
C HIS A 167 -9.93 2.19 11.52
N ARG A 168 -8.74 2.79 11.36
CA ARG A 168 -8.32 3.39 10.09
C ARG A 168 -8.08 2.32 9.05
N THR A 169 -7.38 1.24 9.41
CA THR A 169 -7.14 0.11 8.50
C THR A 169 -8.43 -0.64 8.19
N HIS A 170 -9.32 -0.82 9.18
CA HIS A 170 -10.66 -1.40 8.94
C HIS A 170 -11.47 -0.62 7.90
N VAL A 171 -11.54 0.71 8.04
CA VAL A 171 -12.28 1.56 7.10
C VAL A 171 -11.70 1.42 5.70
N ARG A 172 -10.38 1.47 5.55
CA ARG A 172 -9.74 1.29 4.24
C ARG A 172 -10.13 -0.06 3.64
N MET A 173 -9.97 -1.16 4.40
CA MET A 173 -10.22 -2.53 3.94
C MET A 173 -11.68 -2.70 3.48
N LEU A 174 -12.63 -2.13 4.22
CA LEU A 174 -14.04 -2.08 3.84
C LEU A 174 -14.27 -1.30 2.55
N LEU A 175 -13.61 -0.15 2.36
CA LEU A 175 -13.75 0.64 1.13
C LEU A 175 -13.22 -0.10 -0.09
N THR A 176 -12.06 -0.74 -0.01
CA THR A 176 -11.55 -1.53 -1.14
C THR A 176 -12.42 -2.74 -1.40
N LEU A 177 -12.86 -3.46 -0.36
CA LEU A 177 -13.82 -4.55 -0.55
C LEU A 177 -15.06 -4.03 -1.28
N ALA A 178 -15.69 -2.95 -0.80
CA ALA A 178 -16.88 -2.37 -1.42
C ALA A 178 -16.66 -1.98 -2.90
N GLN A 179 -15.49 -1.41 -3.22
CA GLN A 179 -15.11 -1.11 -4.61
C GLN A 179 -14.95 -2.37 -5.47
N MET A 180 -14.29 -3.41 -4.96
CA MET A 180 -14.16 -4.70 -5.63
C MET A 180 -15.55 -5.32 -5.88
N GLN A 181 -16.44 -5.23 -4.90
CA GLN A 181 -17.81 -5.75 -4.97
C GLN A 181 -18.62 -5.04 -6.07
N ARG A 182 -18.54 -3.71 -6.18
CA ARG A 182 -19.14 -2.95 -7.29
C ARG A 182 -18.58 -3.35 -8.65
N ARG A 183 -17.25 -3.43 -8.78
CA ARG A 183 -16.61 -3.73 -10.07
C ARG A 183 -16.92 -5.14 -10.57
N CYS A 184 -17.21 -6.09 -9.66
CA CYS A 184 -17.57 -7.46 -9.97
C CYS A 184 -19.10 -7.73 -9.97
N GLN A 185 -19.97 -6.71 -10.08
CA GLN A 185 -21.44 -6.83 -10.18
C GLN A 185 -22.16 -7.52 -9.00
N ALA A 186 -21.64 -7.42 -7.78
CA ALA A 186 -22.35 -7.87 -6.59
C ALA A 186 -22.72 -6.66 -5.71
N ASP A 187 -23.70 -5.92 -6.24
CA ASP A 187 -24.12 -4.60 -5.77
C ASP A 187 -24.74 -4.57 -4.36
N PRO A 188 -25.54 -5.55 -3.91
CA PRO A 188 -26.10 -5.52 -2.55
C PRO A 188 -25.01 -5.56 -1.47
N ASP A 189 -24.03 -6.46 -1.62
CA ASP A 189 -22.89 -6.57 -0.70
C ASP A 189 -22.07 -5.27 -0.69
N ALA A 190 -21.90 -4.65 -1.87
CA ALA A 190 -21.14 -3.42 -2.01
C ALA A 190 -21.75 -2.27 -1.20
N VAL A 191 -23.06 -2.10 -1.27
CA VAL A 191 -23.78 -1.07 -0.50
C VAL A 191 -23.58 -1.30 0.99
N GLN A 192 -23.70 -2.54 1.47
CA GLN A 192 -23.48 -2.87 2.89
C GLN A 192 -22.06 -2.54 3.34
N SER A 193 -21.05 -2.90 2.55
CA SER A 193 -19.65 -2.59 2.86
C SER A 193 -19.37 -1.08 2.87
N PHE A 194 -19.97 -0.30 1.96
CA PHE A 194 -19.86 1.16 1.99
C PHE A 194 -20.53 1.77 3.22
N VAL A 195 -21.72 1.32 3.60
CA VAL A 195 -22.40 1.77 4.81
C VAL A 195 -21.56 1.45 6.04
N ALA A 196 -21.03 0.23 6.14
CA ALA A 196 -20.15 -0.16 7.24
C ALA A 196 -18.88 0.71 7.31
N ALA A 197 -18.26 1.01 6.16
CA ALA A 197 -17.08 1.89 6.11
C ALA A 197 -17.38 3.32 6.60
N VAL A 198 -18.47 3.92 6.10
CA VAL A 198 -18.88 5.28 6.46
C VAL A 198 -19.25 5.36 7.94
N THR A 199 -20.01 4.40 8.45
CA THR A 199 -20.40 4.33 9.87
C THR A 199 -19.17 4.21 10.76
N LEU A 200 -18.27 3.27 10.47
CA LEU A 200 -17.06 3.06 11.26
C LEU A 200 -16.14 4.30 11.24
N ALA A 201 -16.01 4.95 10.07
CA ALA A 201 -15.23 6.17 9.92
C ALA A 201 -15.79 7.32 10.79
N HIS A 202 -17.09 7.55 10.76
CA HIS A 202 -17.73 8.59 11.57
C HIS A 202 -17.72 8.30 13.07
N GLN A 203 -17.72 7.04 13.48
CA GLN A 203 -17.73 6.65 14.89
C GLN A 203 -16.34 6.78 15.55
N HIS A 204 -15.26 6.50 14.82
CA HIS A 204 -13.95 6.28 15.44
C HIS A 204 -12.81 7.17 14.92
N LEU A 205 -12.98 7.86 13.79
CA LEU A 205 -11.93 8.76 13.27
C LEU A 205 -12.15 10.20 13.73
N PRO A 206 -11.07 11.00 13.90
CA PRO A 206 -11.18 12.41 14.27
C PRO A 206 -12.03 13.21 13.28
N THR A 207 -12.81 14.16 13.80
CA THR A 207 -13.60 15.09 12.99
C THR A 207 -12.69 15.86 12.03
N GLY A 208 -12.87 15.64 10.72
CA GLY A 208 -12.04 16.25 9.67
C GLY A 208 -11.06 15.30 9.00
N ASP A 209 -10.95 14.04 9.44
CA ASP A 209 -10.10 13.04 8.80
C ASP A 209 -10.46 12.92 7.30
N PRO A 210 -9.48 13.04 6.38
CA PRO A 210 -9.74 12.93 4.94
C PRO A 210 -10.41 11.61 4.56
N LEU A 211 -10.20 10.53 5.32
CA LEU A 211 -10.79 9.23 5.07
C LEU A 211 -12.32 9.22 5.26
N ILE A 212 -12.86 10.04 6.17
CA ILE A 212 -14.31 10.22 6.33
C ILE A 212 -14.91 10.81 5.04
N ARG A 213 -14.28 11.87 4.51
CA ARG A 213 -14.73 12.51 3.27
C ARG A 213 -14.61 11.57 2.08
N GLN A 214 -13.54 10.79 2.01
CA GLN A 214 -13.32 9.79 0.98
C GLN A 214 -14.39 8.69 1.03
N ALA A 215 -14.65 8.11 2.20
CA ALA A 215 -15.65 7.05 2.40
C ALA A 215 -17.04 7.51 1.94
N THR A 216 -17.46 8.70 2.39
CA THR A 216 -18.77 9.28 2.03
C THR A 216 -18.87 9.59 0.54
N ARG A 217 -17.80 10.08 -0.08
CA ARG A 217 -17.76 10.34 -1.53
C ARG A 217 -17.92 9.04 -2.32
N LEU A 218 -17.10 8.03 -2.00
CA LEU A 218 -17.13 6.73 -2.68
C LEU A 218 -18.48 6.02 -2.52
N ALA A 219 -19.09 6.09 -1.33
CA ALA A 219 -20.41 5.50 -1.09
C ALA A 219 -21.49 6.11 -2.01
N ARG A 220 -21.42 7.43 -2.27
CA ARG A 220 -22.40 8.17 -3.09
C ARG A 220 -22.18 8.09 -4.59
N THR A 221 -20.94 7.88 -5.05
CA THR A 221 -20.67 7.75 -6.49
C THR A 221 -21.34 6.49 -7.02
N PRO A 222 -22.22 6.58 -8.05
CA PRO A 222 -22.80 5.39 -8.67
C PRO A 222 -21.69 4.49 -9.26
N GLY A 223 -21.96 3.20 -9.31
CA GLY A 223 -21.04 2.24 -9.93
C GLY A 223 -20.78 2.60 -11.39
N GLY A 224 -19.52 2.59 -11.80
CA GLY A 224 -19.16 2.61 -13.22
C GLY A 224 -19.59 1.31 -13.91
N PRO A 225 -19.46 1.22 -15.24
CA PRO A 225 -19.78 -0.02 -15.96
C PRO A 225 -18.98 -1.20 -15.38
N PRO A 226 -19.55 -2.41 -15.38
CA PRO A 226 -18.87 -3.61 -14.91
C PRO A 226 -17.56 -3.79 -15.68
N CYS A 227 -16.48 -4.06 -14.95
CA CYS A 227 -15.18 -4.29 -15.57
C CYS A 227 -15.22 -5.61 -16.36
N ARG A 228 -15.32 -5.53 -17.70
CA ARG A 228 -15.14 -6.71 -18.59
C ARG A 228 -13.71 -7.24 -18.53
N GLN A 229 -12.74 -6.37 -18.24
CA GLN A 229 -11.39 -6.67 -17.80
C GLN A 229 -11.02 -5.61 -16.76
N CYS A 230 -10.75 -5.99 -15.51
CA CYS A 230 -10.41 -5.04 -14.43
C CYS A 230 -9.07 -4.28 -14.65
N ARG A 231 -8.44 -4.42 -15.82
CA ARG A 231 -7.16 -3.79 -16.19
C ARG A 231 -7.27 -2.28 -16.39
N ASP A 232 -8.46 -1.75 -16.67
CA ASP A 232 -8.64 -0.32 -16.89
C ASP A 232 -8.74 0.42 -15.55
N GLY A 233 -7.62 1.04 -15.15
CA GLY A 233 -7.59 2.13 -14.18
C GLY A 233 -8.18 1.80 -12.81
N ALA A 234 -7.61 0.82 -12.13
CA ALA A 234 -7.74 0.77 -10.68
C ALA A 234 -6.88 1.89 -10.07
N THR A 235 -7.51 2.95 -9.59
CA THR A 235 -6.91 3.80 -8.55
C THR A 235 -6.92 2.98 -7.26
N ALA A 236 -5.91 2.15 -7.02
CA ALA A 236 -5.69 1.67 -5.66
C ALA A 236 -5.20 2.82 -4.81
N GLY A 237 -5.74 2.92 -3.61
CA GLY A 237 -4.91 3.29 -2.48
C GLY A 237 -4.20 2.03 -2.02
N SER A 238 -2.89 1.98 -2.18
CA SER A 238 -2.08 0.98 -1.48
C SER A 238 -2.34 1.12 0.02
N TYR A 239 -2.52 0.00 0.74
CA TYR A 239 -2.73 0.02 2.19
C TYR A 239 -1.47 0.41 2.95
N LEU A 240 -0.34 -0.09 2.46
CA LEU A 240 0.98 0.15 3.03
C LEU A 240 1.43 1.60 2.88
N TYR A 241 0.92 2.33 1.88
CA TYR A 241 1.53 3.57 1.42
C TYR A 241 0.46 4.59 1.07
N GLY A 242 0.15 5.47 2.03
CA GLY A 242 -0.91 6.46 1.96
C GLY A 242 -0.91 7.26 0.66
N ASP A 243 -1.76 6.86 -0.29
CA ASP A 243 -2.16 7.70 -1.41
C ASP A 243 -3.14 8.75 -0.86
N ALA A 244 -2.61 9.92 -0.50
CA ALA A 244 -3.39 11.10 -0.14
C ALA A 244 -3.88 11.89 -1.38
N ASP A 245 -3.46 11.51 -2.59
CA ASP A 245 -3.79 12.30 -3.78
C ASP A 245 -4.98 11.71 -4.53
N GLY A 246 -6.16 12.07 -4.03
CA GLY A 246 -7.30 12.36 -4.90
C GLY A 246 -6.97 13.58 -5.75
N GLY A 247 -6.15 13.38 -6.79
CA GLY A 247 -5.92 14.38 -7.83
C GLY A 247 -7.25 14.77 -8.45
N VAL A 248 -7.69 15.99 -8.14
CA VAL A 248 -8.75 16.68 -8.87
C VAL A 248 -8.22 16.85 -10.30
N THR A 249 -8.69 16.03 -11.22
CA THR A 249 -8.64 16.38 -12.64
C THR A 249 -9.50 17.63 -12.80
N ARG A 250 -8.85 18.75 -13.08
CA ARG A 250 -9.50 19.99 -13.50
C ARG A 250 -9.55 20.03 -15.02
#